data_AF-A0A834IWV0-F1
#
_entry.id   AF-A0A834IWV0-F1
#
_cell.length_a   1.000
_cell.length_b   1.000
_cell.length_c   1.000
_cell.angle_alpha   90.00
_cell.angle_beta   90.00
_cell.angle_gamma   90.00
#
_symmetry.space_group_name_H-M   'P 1'
#
loop_
_entity.id
_entity.type
_entity.pdbx_description
1 polymer ?
#
loop_
_entity_poly.entity_id
_entity_poly.type
_entity_poly.pdbx_seq_one_letter_code
_entity_poly.pdbx_strand_id
1 'polypeptide(L)'
;MSLDPNLGSGGAVAHFEPQVAILCDAGPRGQEAYQPKYMTEQGEWASDLRSKAVCIKDKMDILNYCKMVYPKRDITNIVESSHYLKISSWCRAGATPGSQSRGKCKTARWVKPFRCLGK
;
A
#
# COMPACT_ATOMS: atom_id res chain seq x y z
N MET A 1 -12.33 23.12 -47.40
CA MET A 1 -11.85 23.86 -46.22
C MET A 1 -11.78 22.90 -45.05
N SER A 2 -10.57 22.74 -44.54
CA SER A 2 -10.18 21.85 -43.44
C SER A 2 -10.58 22.42 -42.07
N LEU A 3 -10.82 21.53 -41.10
CA LEU A 3 -10.41 21.69 -39.71
C LEU A 3 -10.11 20.28 -39.12
N ASP A 4 -8.83 19.95 -39.02
CA ASP A 4 -8.25 19.01 -38.04
C ASP A 4 -7.74 19.85 -36.84
N PRO A 5 -7.34 19.33 -35.65
CA PRO A 5 -6.90 17.95 -35.38
C PRO A 5 -7.20 17.38 -33.95
N ASN A 6 -6.86 16.10 -33.75
CA ASN A 6 -6.37 15.51 -32.49
C ASN A 6 -7.11 15.83 -31.18
N LEU A 7 -8.03 14.94 -30.77
CA LEU A 7 -8.22 14.66 -29.34
C LEU A 7 -7.33 13.47 -28.96
N GLY A 8 -6.07 13.78 -28.67
CA GLY A 8 -5.15 12.86 -28.01
C GLY A 8 -5.67 12.57 -26.61
N SER A 9 -6.48 11.53 -26.47
CA SER A 9 -6.78 10.93 -25.17
C SER A 9 -5.74 9.86 -24.86
N GLY A 10 -4.48 10.28 -24.83
CA GLY A 10 -3.47 9.61 -24.02
C GLY A 10 -3.83 9.91 -22.59
N GLY A 11 -4.78 9.15 -22.03
CA GLY A 11 -5.13 9.23 -20.62
C GLY A 11 -3.83 9.19 -19.86
N ALA A 12 -3.47 10.31 -19.23
CA ALA A 12 -2.29 10.36 -18.40
C ALA A 12 -2.49 9.25 -17.38
N VAL A 13 -1.71 8.18 -17.52
CA VAL A 13 -1.59 7.19 -16.46
C VAL A 13 -1.05 8.03 -15.33
N ALA A 14 -1.93 8.45 -14.41
CA ALA A 14 -1.51 9.13 -13.21
C ALA A 14 -0.43 8.22 -12.65
N HIS A 15 0.82 8.68 -12.68
CA HIS A 15 1.94 7.85 -12.28
C HIS A 15 1.70 7.53 -10.81
N PHE A 16 1.16 6.34 -10.53
CA PHE A 16 0.93 5.94 -9.16
C PHE A 16 2.30 5.83 -8.50
N GLU A 17 2.44 6.41 -7.32
CA GLU A 17 3.68 6.33 -6.56
C GLU A 17 3.68 5.00 -5.77
N PRO A 18 4.60 4.06 -6.04
CA PRO A 18 4.66 2.81 -5.29
C PRO A 18 4.97 3.10 -3.83
N GLN A 19 4.11 2.62 -2.93
CA GLN A 19 4.26 2.83 -1.50
C GLN A 19 3.56 1.74 -0.70
N VAL A 20 4.13 1.43 0.46
CA VAL A 20 3.61 0.44 1.39
C VAL A 20 3.29 1.09 2.72
N ALA A 21 2.31 0.55 3.43
CA ALA A 21 1.94 1.01 4.74
C ALA A 21 1.91 -0.18 5.70
N ILE A 22 2.58 -0.03 6.84
CA ILE A 22 2.59 -1.00 7.93
C ILE A 22 1.84 -0.38 9.12
N LEU A 23 0.97 -1.17 9.73
CA LEU A 23 0.29 -0.79 10.97
C LEU A 23 0.61 -1.80 12.07
N CYS A 24 1.37 -1.31 13.05
CA CYS A 24 1.62 -1.95 14.33
C CYS A 24 0.85 -1.15 15.39
N ASP A 25 -0.30 -1.62 15.85
CA ASP A 25 -1.06 -0.91 16.88
C ASP A 25 -0.89 -1.63 18.22
N ALA A 26 -0.51 -0.91 19.27
CA ALA A 26 -0.60 -1.43 20.63
C ALA A 26 -2.00 -1.13 21.14
N GLY A 27 -2.91 -2.08 20.95
CA GLY A 27 -4.28 -1.95 21.43
C GLY A 27 -4.38 -2.23 22.94
N PRO A 28 -5.55 -1.97 23.56
CA PRO A 28 -5.79 -2.23 24.99
C PRO A 28 -5.62 -3.69 25.41
N ARG A 29 -5.64 -4.63 24.45
CA ARG A 29 -5.50 -6.08 24.67
C ARG A 29 -4.12 -6.61 24.25
N GLY A 30 -3.15 -5.72 24.04
CA GLY A 30 -1.82 -6.05 23.53
C GLY A 30 -1.62 -5.66 22.07
N GLN A 31 -0.57 -6.19 21.45
CA GLN A 31 -0.18 -5.83 20.10
C GLN A 31 -1.20 -6.35 19.06
N GLU A 32 -1.98 -5.44 18.47
CA GLU A 32 -2.82 -5.73 17.32
C GLU A 32 -1.98 -5.57 16.05
N ALA A 33 -1.71 -6.70 15.40
CA ALA A 33 -1.01 -6.73 14.12
C ALA A 33 -2.03 -6.68 12.97
N TYR A 34 -1.72 -5.88 11.96
CA TYR A 34 -2.53 -5.72 10.76
C TYR A 34 -1.77 -6.21 9.53
N GLN A 35 -2.52 -6.69 8.54
CA GLN A 35 -1.97 -7.03 7.23
C GLN A 35 -1.42 -5.76 6.58
N PRO A 36 -0.20 -5.83 6.02
CA PRO A 36 0.40 -4.68 5.37
C PRO A 36 -0.42 -4.28 4.15
N LYS A 37 -0.34 -3.01 3.78
CA LYS A 37 -1.02 -2.47 2.60
C LYS A 37 -0.02 -1.95 1.58
N TYR A 38 -0.42 -1.96 0.31
CA TYR A 38 0.35 -1.41 -0.80
C TYR A 38 -0.56 -0.60 -1.73
N MET A 39 -0.02 0.44 -2.34
CA MET A 39 -0.70 1.24 -3.35
C MET A 39 -0.80 0.46 -4.66
N THR A 40 -1.99 0.26 -5.18
CA THR A 40 -2.21 -0.38 -6.49
C THR A 40 -1.88 0.57 -7.64
N GLU A 41 -1.79 0.05 -8.86
CA GLU A 41 -1.57 0.87 -10.04
C GLU A 41 -2.73 1.85 -10.31
N GLN A 42 -3.90 1.57 -9.72
CA GLN A 42 -5.11 2.40 -9.77
C GLN A 42 -5.12 3.51 -8.71
N GLY A 43 -4.09 3.59 -7.84
CA GLY A 43 -4.03 4.58 -6.77
C GLY A 43 -4.89 4.21 -5.54
N GLU A 44 -5.17 2.93 -5.34
CA GLU A 44 -5.96 2.44 -4.20
C GLU A 44 -5.11 1.65 -3.20
N TRP A 45 -5.45 1.70 -1.91
CA TRP A 45 -4.78 0.91 -0.88
C TRP A 45 -5.33 -0.52 -0.81
N ALA A 46 -4.56 -1.50 -1.29
CA ALA A 46 -4.88 -2.92 -1.17
C ALA A 46 -4.19 -3.55 0.05
N SER A 47 -4.86 -4.49 0.73
CA SER A 47 -4.24 -5.30 1.79
C SER A 47 -3.54 -6.50 1.17
N ASP A 48 -2.31 -6.79 1.58
CA ASP A 48 -1.67 -8.07 1.25
C ASP A 48 -2.15 -9.16 2.21
N LEU A 49 -3.19 -9.87 1.78
CA LEU A 49 -3.80 -10.98 2.53
C LEU A 49 -3.06 -12.31 2.33
N ARG A 50 -2.02 -12.34 1.47
CA ARG A 50 -1.18 -13.52 1.23
C ARG A 50 0.05 -13.51 2.13
N SER A 51 0.53 -12.32 2.49
CA SER A 51 1.64 -12.16 3.41
C SER A 51 1.34 -12.79 4.78
N LYS A 52 2.31 -13.56 5.29
CA LYS A 52 2.36 -13.95 6.71
C LYS A 52 3.04 -12.87 7.57
N ALA A 53 3.75 -11.95 6.93
CA ALA A 53 4.45 -10.87 7.61
C ALA A 53 3.44 -9.79 8.00
N VAL A 54 3.37 -9.52 9.29
CA VAL A 54 2.54 -8.49 9.89
C VAL A 54 3.43 -7.63 10.76
N CYS A 55 3.12 -6.33 10.86
CA CYS A 55 3.89 -5.40 11.69
C CYS A 55 5.42 -5.43 11.40
N ILE A 56 5.78 -5.31 10.13
CA ILE A 56 7.18 -5.27 9.66
C ILE A 56 7.83 -3.96 10.14
N LYS A 57 8.94 -4.06 10.90
CA LYS A 57 9.62 -2.89 11.49
C LYS A 57 11.01 -2.62 10.91
N ASP A 58 11.73 -3.67 10.50
CA ASP A 58 13.08 -3.52 9.97
C ASP A 58 13.06 -2.89 8.58
N LYS A 59 13.99 -1.97 8.31
CA LYS A 59 14.03 -1.23 7.04
C LYS A 59 14.35 -2.14 5.86
N MET A 60 15.22 -3.14 6.04
CA MET A 60 15.53 -4.09 4.97
C MET A 60 14.33 -5.00 4.70
N ASP A 61 13.60 -5.41 5.73
CA ASP A 61 12.37 -6.18 5.54
C ASP A 61 11.27 -5.37 4.82
N ILE A 62 11.13 -4.08 5.13
CA ILE A 62 10.21 -3.19 4.41
C ILE A 62 10.65 -3.02 2.94
N LEU A 63 11.95 -2.88 2.68
CA LEU A 63 12.48 -2.82 1.31
C LEU A 63 12.22 -4.13 0.54
N ASN A 64 12.42 -5.28 1.18
CA ASN A 64 12.12 -6.59 0.60
C ASN A 64 10.61 -6.74 0.33
N TYR A 65 9.77 -6.25 1.24
CA TYR A 65 8.32 -6.22 1.04
C TYR A 65 7.92 -5.34 -0.15
N CYS A 66 8.51 -4.14 -0.30
CA CYS A 66 8.33 -3.30 -1.49
C CYS A 66 8.68 -4.06 -2.79
N LYS A 67 9.84 -4.73 -2.83
CA LYS A 67 10.25 -5.54 -4.01
C LYS A 67 9.26 -6.67 -4.31
N MET A 68 8.74 -7.32 -3.27
CA MET A 68 7.78 -8.41 -3.41
C MET A 68 6.43 -7.95 -3.99
N VAL A 69 5.88 -6.83 -3.51
CA VAL A 69 4.57 -6.34 -3.97
C VAL A 69 4.65 -5.52 -5.26
N TYR A 70 5.83 -5.02 -5.61
CA TYR A 70 6.11 -4.31 -6.86
C TYR A 70 7.18 -5.00 -7.72
N PRO A 71 6.97 -6.25 -8.17
CA PRO A 71 7.99 -7.04 -8.86
C PRO A 71 8.37 -6.49 -10.26
N LYS A 72 7.56 -5.59 -10.81
CA LYS A 72 7.82 -4.93 -12.12
C LYS A 72 8.67 -3.65 -11.99
N ARG A 73 9.09 -3.29 -10.78
CA ARG A 73 9.88 -2.09 -10.48
C ARG A 73 11.22 -2.51 -9.92
N ASP A 74 12.30 -1.86 -10.33
CA ASP A 74 13.62 -2.09 -9.74
C ASP A 74 13.76 -1.28 -8.44
N ILE A 75 13.05 -1.70 -7.39
CA ILE A 75 13.05 -1.01 -6.10
C ILE A 75 14.40 -1.21 -5.42
N THR A 76 15.08 -0.12 -5.13
CA THR A 76 16.42 -0.12 -4.51
C THR A 76 16.45 0.58 -3.15
N ASN A 77 15.45 1.41 -2.85
CA ASN A 77 15.42 2.17 -1.61
C ASN A 77 14.00 2.42 -1.10
N ILE A 78 13.88 2.79 0.16
CA ILE A 78 12.62 3.19 0.79
C ILE A 78 12.79 4.51 1.55
N VAL A 79 11.74 5.32 1.57
CA VAL A 79 11.68 6.55 2.36
C VAL A 79 10.36 6.61 3.11
N GLU A 80 10.44 6.73 4.44
CA GLU A 80 9.25 6.97 5.27
C GLU A 80 8.69 8.37 4.97
N SER A 81 7.38 8.47 4.85
CA SER A 81 6.69 9.74 4.63
C SER A 81 6.87 10.68 5.82
N SER A 82 7.10 11.97 5.53
CA SER A 82 7.13 13.00 6.57
C SER A 82 5.76 13.23 7.21
N HIS A 83 4.68 13.02 6.44
CA HIS A 83 3.30 13.27 6.85
C HIS A 83 2.54 11.97 7.13
N TYR A 84 1.60 12.05 8.06
CA TYR A 84 0.64 11.00 8.30
C TYR A 84 -0.45 11.01 7.24
N LEU A 85 -0.85 9.83 6.77
CA LEU A 85 -2.00 9.62 5.90
C LEU A 85 -3.03 8.74 6.63
N LYS A 86 -4.30 9.10 6.50
CA LYS A 86 -5.40 8.29 7.03
C LYS A 86 -5.71 7.17 6.04
N ILE A 87 -5.30 5.95 6.37
CA ILE A 87 -5.61 4.76 5.59
C ILE A 87 -6.75 4.02 6.27
N SER A 88 -7.78 3.69 5.49
CA SER A 88 -8.96 2.96 5.95
C SER A 88 -8.88 1.46 5.65
N SER A 89 -9.87 0.73 6.14
CA SER A 89 -10.10 -0.68 5.81
C SER A 89 -8.90 -1.58 6.11
N TRP A 90 -8.24 -1.35 7.25
CA TRP A 90 -7.17 -2.23 7.73
C TRP A 90 -7.73 -3.59 8.12
N CYS A 91 -7.11 -4.64 7.60
CA CYS A 91 -7.41 -6.03 7.92
C CYS A 91 -6.47 -6.50 9.03
N ARG A 92 -7.00 -7.14 10.07
CA ARG A 92 -6.18 -7.75 11.13
C ARG A 92 -5.36 -8.93 10.60
N ALA A 93 -4.27 -9.25 11.29
CA ALA A 93 -3.51 -10.48 11.06
C ALA A 93 -4.45 -11.70 11.01
N GLY A 94 -4.23 -12.62 10.07
CA GLY A 94 -5.08 -13.79 9.85
C GLY A 94 -6.39 -13.51 9.08
N ALA A 95 -6.65 -12.26 8.67
CA ALA A 95 -7.75 -11.97 7.77
C ALA A 95 -7.56 -12.68 6.42
N THR A 96 -8.65 -13.25 5.90
CA THR A 96 -8.67 -13.93 4.61
C THR A 96 -9.23 -13.01 3.52
N PRO A 97 -9.09 -13.36 2.22
CA PRO A 97 -9.78 -12.64 1.14
C PRO A 97 -11.29 -12.47 1.38
N GLY A 98 -11.94 -13.48 1.97
CA GLY A 98 -13.35 -13.41 2.37
C GLY A 98 -13.65 -12.41 3.48
N SER A 99 -12.68 -12.10 4.35
CA SER A 99 -12.83 -11.05 5.37
C SER A 99 -12.88 -9.65 4.72
N GLN A 100 -12.08 -9.42 3.68
CA GLN A 100 -12.09 -8.15 2.95
C GLN A 100 -13.38 -7.98 2.14
N SER A 101 -13.79 -8.99 1.36
CA SER A 101 -15.00 -8.91 0.54
C SER A 101 -16.29 -8.73 1.35
N ARG A 102 -16.35 -9.29 2.57
CA ARG A 102 -17.48 -9.11 3.51
C ARG A 102 -17.38 -7.83 4.35
N GLY A 103 -16.45 -6.93 4.05
CA GLY A 103 -16.30 -5.65 4.75
C GLY A 103 -15.94 -5.78 6.23
N LYS A 104 -15.21 -6.84 6.63
CA LYS A 104 -14.79 -7.03 8.03
C LYS A 104 -13.54 -6.20 8.39
N CYS A 105 -12.83 -5.67 7.40
CA CYS A 105 -11.71 -4.76 7.58
C CYS A 105 -12.25 -3.32 7.68
N LYS A 106 -12.45 -2.82 8.90
CA LYS A 106 -13.10 -1.51 9.15
C LYS A 106 -12.20 -0.49 9.84
N THR A 107 -11.07 -0.93 10.38
CA THR A 107 -10.16 -0.05 11.11
C THR A 107 -9.58 1.00 10.17
N ALA A 108 -9.58 2.27 10.60
CA ALA A 108 -8.89 3.36 9.93
C ALA A 108 -7.84 3.94 10.88
N ARG A 109 -6.63 4.18 10.39
CA ARG A 109 -5.53 4.75 11.19
C ARG A 109 -4.69 5.71 10.38
N TRP A 110 -4.20 6.73 11.09
CA TRP A 110 -3.15 7.61 10.62
C TRP A 110 -1.82 6.88 10.73
N VAL A 111 -1.13 6.70 9.62
CA VAL A 111 0.20 6.07 9.56
C VAL A 111 1.10 6.89 8.66
N LYS A 112 2.42 6.68 8.75
CA LYS A 112 3.38 7.19 7.78
C LYS A 112 3.76 6.05 6.83
N PRO A 113 3.32 6.08 5.56
CA PRO A 113 3.71 5.06 4.60
C PRO A 113 5.17 5.19 4.20
N PHE A 114 5.74 4.12 3.68
CA PHE A 114 7.05 4.10 3.04
C PHE A 114 6.88 4.15 1.53
N ARG A 115 7.49 5.14 0.89
CA ARG A 115 7.62 5.18 -0.56
C ARG A 115 8.67 4.16 -0.99
N CYS A 116 8.34 3.36 -2.00
CA CYS A 116 9.24 2.39 -2.60
C CYS A 116 9.90 3.05 -3.82
N LEU A 117 11.20 3.37 -3.72
CA LEU A 117 11.94 4.10 -4.74
C LEU A 117 12.68 3.12 -5.65
N GLY A 118 12.42 3.23 -6.95
CA GLY A 118 13.06 2.43 -7.98
C GLY A 118 13.21 3.19 -9.29
N LYS A 119 13.87 2.56 -10.26
CA LYS A 119 13.97 3.03 -11.65
C LYS A 119 12.90 2.40 -12.52
#